data_AF-A0A136PIF2-F1
#
_entry.id   AF-A0A136PIF2-F1
#
_cell.length_a   1.000
_cell.length_b   1.000
_cell.length_c   1.000
_cell.angle_alpha   90.00
_cell.angle_beta   90.00
_cell.angle_gamma   90.00
#
_symmetry.space_group_name_H-M   'P 1'
#
loop_
_entity.id
_entity.type
_entity.pdbx_description
1 polymer ?
#
loop_
_entity_poly.entity_id
_entity_poly.type
_entity_poly.pdbx_seq_one_letter_code
_entity_poly.pdbx_strand_id
1 'polypeptide(L)'
;MRTDIGAPDTLWTRWGALATALATLGDDDVYWCDADGAHHDDHGGNWARLVLVKGDRAVLFGYDHEYSDTVSASPPVDLLAGAPAWLPWPELTRHAEDDQLGYVYWYEAGGWSRVPYPDSLHDDGLRATAGAVLDADRARLELGEVVFQWGGHEPADEAAERADVDRAADRLLAAASAGTVDAAVVTGLLGRLRSRPVDPAAGLTAASRAGLTPGAARPVLPPAGGAPPRRVRTLSEDQHDQLVWAAMRQATELPRPAPGDSPELAALVAWVRGRAPAGDGRCALLVQVTDTALRQHPGAAPPARRDGEDQWQPFREAGELVCRLRRVEADPAHGQWLFLRVETTAEGSTVQRCYDSWPSWLPADDHGGPWRSELAPETERRAPAFRPAWSALLAPEVAYGKPGRTAIDDAPR
;
A
#
# COMPACT_ATOMS: atom_id res chain seq x y z
N MET A 1 -10.72 -23.13 0.48
CA MET A 1 -12.02 -22.64 -0.04
C MET A 1 -11.93 -22.66 -1.55
N ARG A 2 -12.95 -23.16 -2.27
CA ARG A 2 -12.95 -23.11 -3.75
C ARG A 2 -13.49 -21.77 -4.22
N THR A 3 -12.76 -21.10 -5.11
CA THR A 3 -13.12 -19.79 -5.67
C THR A 3 -13.68 -19.96 -7.08
N ASP A 4 -14.62 -19.09 -7.47
CA ASP A 4 -15.18 -19.04 -8.83
C ASP A 4 -14.22 -18.31 -9.79
N ILE A 5 -13.14 -18.99 -10.15
CA ILE A 5 -12.17 -18.54 -11.15
C ILE A 5 -12.16 -19.60 -12.25
N GLY A 6 -12.18 -19.17 -13.52
CA GLY A 6 -12.12 -20.06 -14.68
C GLY A 6 -10.87 -20.96 -14.67
N ALA A 7 -10.87 -22.05 -15.45
CA ALA A 7 -9.71 -22.94 -15.53
C ALA A 7 -8.44 -22.19 -15.98
N PRO A 8 -7.23 -22.56 -15.51
CA PRO A 8 -5.99 -21.89 -15.85
C PRO A 8 -5.78 -21.71 -17.36
N ASP A 9 -6.14 -22.72 -18.14
CA ASP A 9 -6.06 -22.70 -19.60
C ASP A 9 -6.89 -21.57 -20.23
N THR A 10 -8.08 -21.29 -19.67
CA THR A 10 -8.95 -20.21 -20.13
C THR A 10 -8.40 -18.84 -19.77
N LEU A 11 -7.84 -18.68 -18.57
CA LEU A 11 -7.19 -17.44 -18.17
C LEU A 11 -5.96 -17.17 -19.05
N TRP A 12 -5.15 -18.20 -19.29
CA TRP A 12 -3.95 -18.13 -20.13
C TRP A 12 -4.25 -17.65 -21.54
N THR A 13 -5.27 -18.21 -22.20
CA THR A 13 -5.59 -17.84 -23.59
C THR A 13 -6.11 -16.42 -23.71
N ARG A 14 -6.90 -15.95 -22.73
CA ARG A 14 -7.33 -14.54 -22.64
C ARG A 14 -6.15 -13.61 -22.39
N TRP A 15 -5.23 -13.98 -21.50
CA TRP A 15 -4.03 -13.21 -21.21
C TRP A 15 -3.15 -13.04 -22.45
N GLY A 16 -2.88 -14.12 -23.16
CA GLY A 16 -2.08 -14.08 -24.38
C GLY A 16 -2.77 -13.34 -25.51
N ALA A 17 -4.12 -13.32 -25.57
CA ALA A 17 -4.86 -12.49 -26.53
C ALA A 17 -4.68 -10.99 -26.26
N LEU A 18 -4.74 -10.57 -24.99
CA LEU A 18 -4.46 -9.19 -24.58
C LEU A 18 -3.01 -8.80 -24.89
N ALA A 19 -2.05 -9.67 -24.52
CA ALA A 19 -0.64 -9.47 -24.84
C ALA A 19 -0.37 -9.35 -26.35
N THR A 20 -1.06 -10.16 -27.17
CA THR A 20 -0.99 -10.08 -28.63
C THR A 20 -1.48 -8.72 -29.14
N ALA A 21 -2.59 -8.24 -28.61
CA ALA A 21 -3.19 -6.97 -29.04
C ALA A 21 -2.32 -5.77 -28.63
N LEU A 22 -1.86 -5.71 -27.39
CA LEU A 22 -1.02 -4.62 -26.88
C LEU A 22 0.38 -4.61 -27.51
N ALA A 23 1.01 -5.77 -27.69
CA ALA A 23 2.28 -5.85 -28.42
C ALA A 23 2.17 -5.37 -29.87
N THR A 24 1.00 -5.54 -30.51
CA THR A 24 0.74 -4.98 -31.85
C THR A 24 0.72 -3.45 -31.86
N LEU A 25 0.40 -2.81 -30.72
CA LEU A 25 0.44 -1.35 -30.54
C LEU A 25 1.81 -0.84 -30.09
N GLY A 26 2.74 -1.74 -29.76
CA GLY A 26 4.05 -1.43 -29.18
C GLY A 26 4.06 -1.29 -27.66
N ASP A 27 3.00 -1.72 -26.98
CA ASP A 27 2.87 -1.71 -25.52
C ASP A 27 3.10 -3.15 -24.97
N ASP A 28 4.26 -3.74 -25.29
CA ASP A 28 4.58 -5.16 -25.05
C ASP A 28 5.02 -5.49 -23.61
N ASP A 29 4.92 -4.52 -22.71
CA ASP A 29 5.26 -4.57 -21.29
C ASP A 29 4.05 -4.39 -20.37
N VAL A 30 2.83 -4.16 -20.90
CA VAL A 30 1.61 -4.05 -20.09
C VAL A 30 0.98 -5.41 -19.84
N TYR A 31 0.79 -6.21 -20.89
CA TYR A 31 0.45 -7.63 -20.81
C TYR A 31 1.47 -8.40 -21.64
N TRP A 32 2.13 -9.40 -21.05
CA TRP A 32 3.06 -10.22 -21.81
C TRP A 32 3.09 -11.66 -21.33
N CYS A 33 3.64 -12.54 -22.18
CA CYS A 33 3.91 -13.92 -21.85
C CYS A 33 5.36 -14.24 -22.22
N ASP A 34 6.08 -14.88 -21.30
CA ASP A 34 7.44 -15.33 -21.49
C ASP A 34 7.64 -16.74 -20.92
N ALA A 35 8.89 -17.19 -20.79
CA ALA A 35 9.21 -18.52 -20.30
C ALA A 35 8.76 -18.76 -18.84
N ASP A 36 8.56 -17.70 -18.06
CA ASP A 36 8.28 -17.74 -16.63
C ASP A 36 6.79 -17.54 -16.30
N GLY A 37 5.96 -17.18 -17.28
CA GLY A 37 4.51 -17.10 -17.12
C GLY A 37 3.86 -16.00 -17.96
N ALA A 38 2.61 -15.71 -17.62
CA ALA A 38 1.88 -14.56 -18.11
C ALA A 38 1.90 -13.45 -17.05
N HIS A 39 2.03 -12.21 -17.48
CA HIS A 39 2.28 -11.06 -16.63
C HIS A 39 1.40 -9.88 -17.05
N HIS A 40 1.01 -9.07 -16.07
CA HIS A 40 0.35 -7.79 -16.22
C HIS A 40 1.04 -6.79 -15.30
N ASP A 41 1.34 -5.60 -15.80
CA ASP A 41 1.88 -4.46 -15.03
C ASP A 41 1.38 -3.15 -15.67
N ASP A 42 0.68 -2.33 -14.89
CA ASP A 42 0.20 -1.03 -15.36
C ASP A 42 1.21 0.12 -15.15
N HIS A 43 2.38 -0.18 -14.60
CA HIS A 43 3.43 0.75 -14.19
C HIS A 43 3.01 1.75 -13.09
N GLY A 44 1.81 1.59 -12.52
CA GLY A 44 1.24 2.35 -11.42
C GLY A 44 1.35 1.64 -10.07
N GLY A 45 1.91 0.43 -10.04
CA GLY A 45 2.00 -0.41 -8.85
C GLY A 45 0.96 -1.53 -8.81
N ASN A 46 0.21 -1.74 -9.89
CA ASN A 46 -0.78 -2.81 -10.00
C ASN A 46 -0.30 -3.88 -10.98
N TRP A 47 -0.15 -5.09 -10.50
CA TRP A 47 0.39 -6.19 -11.29
C TRP A 47 -0.23 -7.53 -10.94
N ALA A 48 -0.20 -8.45 -11.90
CA ALA A 48 -0.65 -9.82 -11.72
C ALA A 48 0.19 -10.79 -12.56
N ARG A 49 0.31 -12.03 -12.06
CA ARG A 49 1.01 -13.12 -12.74
C ARG A 49 0.21 -14.40 -12.72
N LEU A 50 0.21 -15.11 -13.84
CA LEU A 50 -0.29 -16.47 -13.97
C LEU A 50 0.85 -17.38 -14.40
N VAL A 51 1.12 -18.41 -13.60
CA VAL A 51 2.17 -19.40 -13.87
C VAL A 51 1.53 -20.78 -14.01
N LEU A 52 1.74 -21.41 -15.17
CA LEU A 52 1.36 -22.80 -15.40
C LEU A 52 2.48 -23.72 -14.90
N VAL A 53 2.11 -24.72 -14.12
CA VAL A 53 3.04 -25.66 -13.48
C VAL A 53 2.70 -27.09 -13.91
N LYS A 54 3.73 -27.92 -14.12
CA LYS A 54 3.55 -29.32 -14.51
C LYS A 54 2.63 -30.07 -13.54
N GLY A 55 1.82 -30.98 -14.10
CA GLY A 55 0.87 -31.79 -13.34
C GLY A 55 -0.51 -31.16 -13.20
N ASP A 56 -0.96 -30.39 -14.20
CA ASP A 56 -2.25 -29.69 -14.22
C ASP A 56 -2.43 -28.75 -13.01
N ARG A 57 -1.39 -27.94 -12.78
CA ARG A 57 -1.30 -26.98 -11.69
C ARG A 57 -1.10 -25.58 -12.23
N ALA A 58 -1.56 -24.59 -11.49
CA ALA A 58 -1.27 -23.21 -11.79
C ALA A 58 -1.26 -22.36 -10.51
N VAL A 59 -0.62 -21.21 -10.56
CA VAL A 59 -0.74 -20.18 -9.53
C VAL A 59 -1.05 -18.84 -10.18
N LEU A 60 -2.00 -18.12 -9.61
CA LEU A 60 -2.38 -16.76 -9.96
C LEU A 60 -2.17 -15.89 -8.72
N PHE A 61 -1.30 -14.91 -8.82
CA PHE A 61 -0.96 -14.01 -7.73
C PHE A 61 -0.73 -12.60 -8.25
N GLY A 62 -0.82 -11.61 -7.39
CA GLY A 62 -0.74 -10.23 -7.80
C GLY A 62 -0.88 -9.29 -6.62
N TYR A 63 -0.81 -8.01 -6.92
CA TYR A 63 -0.94 -6.93 -5.98
C TYR A 63 -1.50 -5.71 -6.69
N ASP A 64 -2.48 -5.12 -6.04
CA ASP A 64 -3.06 -3.83 -6.38
C ASP A 64 -2.85 -2.89 -5.20
N HIS A 65 -2.31 -1.70 -5.44
CA HIS A 65 -1.93 -0.81 -4.35
C HIS A 65 -3.11 -0.10 -3.66
N GLU A 66 -4.29 -0.10 -4.28
CA GLU A 66 -5.51 0.49 -3.70
C GLU A 66 -6.51 -0.55 -3.19
N TYR A 67 -6.57 -1.73 -3.83
CA TYR A 67 -7.59 -2.74 -3.59
C TYR A 67 -7.08 -3.99 -2.89
N SER A 68 -5.78 -4.09 -2.56
CA SER A 68 -5.26 -5.22 -1.78
C SER A 68 -5.35 -4.98 -0.27
N ASP A 69 -6.57 -5.04 0.29
CA ASP A 69 -6.81 -4.90 1.74
C ASP A 69 -6.04 -5.96 2.57
N THR A 70 -5.65 -7.06 1.94
CA THR A 70 -4.82 -8.14 2.52
C THR A 70 -3.47 -7.66 3.00
N VAL A 71 -2.84 -6.69 2.34
CA VAL A 71 -1.52 -6.16 2.70
C VAL A 71 -1.58 -5.30 3.96
N SER A 72 -2.66 -4.54 4.12
CA SER A 72 -2.89 -3.67 5.28
C SER A 72 -3.76 -4.32 6.36
N ALA A 73 -4.08 -5.62 6.24
CA ALA A 73 -4.97 -6.32 7.15
C ALA A 73 -4.48 -6.29 8.61
N SER A 74 -5.44 -6.14 9.53
CA SER A 74 -5.20 -6.13 10.98
C SER A 74 -6.17 -7.10 11.67
N PRO A 75 -5.70 -8.24 12.23
CA PRO A 75 -4.32 -8.73 12.22
C PRO A 75 -3.80 -9.10 10.81
N PRO A 76 -2.48 -9.15 10.59
CA PRO A 76 -1.89 -9.54 9.31
C PRO A 76 -2.35 -10.92 8.84
N VAL A 77 -2.50 -11.07 7.52
CA VAL A 77 -2.86 -12.34 6.88
C VAL A 77 -1.63 -12.94 6.20
N ASP A 78 -1.29 -14.17 6.57
CA ASP A 78 -0.27 -14.94 5.89
C ASP A 78 -0.85 -15.62 4.64
N LEU A 79 -0.71 -14.97 3.47
CA LEU A 79 -1.24 -15.47 2.18
C LEU A 79 -0.62 -16.79 1.71
N LEU A 80 0.49 -17.20 2.31
CA LEU A 80 1.21 -18.44 1.98
C LEU A 80 1.05 -19.51 3.07
N ALA A 81 0.17 -19.30 4.05
CA ALA A 81 -0.10 -20.27 5.11
C ALA A 81 -0.67 -21.57 4.53
N GLY A 82 0.03 -22.69 4.75
CA GLY A 82 -0.40 -24.01 4.27
C GLY A 82 -0.41 -24.17 2.75
N ALA A 83 0.23 -23.26 2.02
CA ALA A 83 0.27 -23.29 0.57
C ALA A 83 1.12 -24.49 0.06
N PRO A 84 0.83 -25.04 -1.14
CA PRO A 84 1.52 -26.24 -1.61
C PRO A 84 3.03 -26.06 -1.82
N ALA A 85 3.78 -27.14 -1.58
CA ALA A 85 5.24 -27.18 -1.74
C ALA A 85 5.73 -26.91 -3.17
N TRP A 86 4.86 -27.11 -4.17
CA TRP A 86 5.20 -26.97 -5.59
C TRP A 86 5.13 -25.53 -6.12
N LEU A 87 4.60 -24.58 -5.34
CA LEU A 87 4.48 -23.16 -5.73
C LEU A 87 5.84 -22.51 -6.01
N PRO A 88 5.89 -21.41 -6.80
CA PRO A 88 7.11 -20.63 -7.03
C PRO A 88 7.52 -19.82 -5.78
N TRP A 89 7.93 -20.54 -4.74
CA TRP A 89 8.18 -19.99 -3.41
C TRP A 89 9.18 -18.83 -3.34
N PRO A 90 10.32 -18.83 -4.06
CA PRO A 90 11.26 -17.71 -3.99
C PRO A 90 10.62 -16.37 -4.38
N GLU A 91 9.79 -16.39 -5.41
CA GLU A 91 9.10 -15.20 -5.91
C GLU A 91 7.97 -14.76 -4.98
N LEU A 92 7.12 -15.70 -4.57
CA LEU A 92 6.02 -15.42 -3.64
C LEU A 92 6.52 -14.90 -2.30
N THR A 93 7.63 -15.44 -1.79
CA THR A 93 8.23 -15.00 -0.53
C THR A 93 8.77 -13.58 -0.64
N ARG A 94 9.46 -13.26 -1.75
CA ARG A 94 9.96 -11.90 -1.98
C ARG A 94 8.82 -10.89 -1.97
N HIS A 95 7.75 -11.13 -2.73
CA HIS A 95 6.60 -10.24 -2.76
C HIS A 95 5.88 -10.13 -1.41
N ALA A 96 5.80 -11.22 -0.65
CA ALA A 96 5.21 -11.17 0.70
C ALA A 96 6.07 -10.36 1.68
N GLU A 97 7.41 -10.43 1.58
CA GLU A 97 8.33 -9.66 2.43
C GLU A 97 8.42 -8.18 2.04
N ASP A 98 8.15 -7.85 0.77
CA ASP A 98 8.09 -6.48 0.26
C ASP A 98 6.71 -5.81 0.51
N ASP A 99 5.79 -6.47 1.23
CA ASP A 99 4.38 -6.04 1.38
C ASP A 99 3.69 -5.78 0.02
N GLN A 100 4.09 -6.52 -1.02
CA GLN A 100 3.56 -6.43 -2.39
C GLN A 100 2.91 -7.74 -2.83
N LEU A 101 2.24 -8.45 -1.94
CA LEU A 101 1.48 -9.65 -2.30
C LEU A 101 0.05 -9.46 -1.82
N GLY A 102 -0.85 -9.11 -2.74
CA GLY A 102 -2.26 -8.89 -2.45
C GLY A 102 -3.06 -10.20 -2.40
N TYR A 103 -2.76 -11.14 -3.29
CA TYR A 103 -3.46 -12.42 -3.32
C TYR A 103 -2.60 -13.55 -3.87
N VAL A 104 -2.95 -14.78 -3.50
CA VAL A 104 -2.38 -16.00 -4.08
C VAL A 104 -3.48 -17.06 -4.19
N TYR A 105 -3.77 -17.46 -5.42
CA TYR A 105 -4.65 -18.56 -5.76
C TYR A 105 -3.84 -19.68 -6.41
N TRP A 106 -4.01 -20.91 -5.94
CA TRP A 106 -3.38 -22.08 -6.54
C TRP A 106 -4.44 -23.04 -7.06
N TYR A 107 -4.25 -23.51 -8.29
CA TYR A 107 -5.07 -24.50 -8.95
C TYR A 107 -4.43 -25.86 -8.82
N GLU A 108 -5.18 -26.82 -8.29
CA GLU A 108 -4.82 -28.25 -8.28
C GLU A 108 -6.10 -29.07 -8.17
N ALA A 109 -6.12 -30.27 -8.75
CA ALA A 109 -7.26 -31.19 -8.68
C ALA A 109 -8.60 -30.55 -9.10
N GLY A 110 -8.58 -29.79 -10.20
CA GLY A 110 -9.79 -29.25 -10.82
C GLY A 110 -10.40 -28.02 -10.14
N GLY A 111 -9.67 -27.30 -9.28
CA GLY A 111 -10.19 -26.08 -8.69
C GLY A 111 -9.14 -25.16 -8.08
N TRP A 112 -9.48 -23.89 -8.02
CA TRP A 112 -8.69 -22.86 -7.35
C TRP A 112 -8.91 -22.89 -5.85
N SER A 113 -7.82 -22.71 -5.11
CA SER A 113 -7.81 -22.58 -3.66
C SER A 113 -6.96 -21.37 -3.26
N ARG A 114 -7.29 -20.78 -2.11
CA ARG A 114 -6.47 -19.78 -1.43
C ARG A 114 -6.61 -19.93 0.07
N VAL A 115 -5.79 -19.20 0.82
CA VAL A 115 -5.98 -19.06 2.27
C VAL A 115 -7.33 -18.39 2.58
N PRO A 116 -7.99 -18.75 3.70
CA PRO A 116 -9.17 -18.01 4.17
C PRO A 116 -8.79 -16.57 4.50
N TYR A 117 -9.69 -15.64 4.16
CA TYR A 117 -9.55 -14.24 4.59
C TYR A 117 -10.48 -13.96 5.77
N PRO A 118 -10.15 -12.99 6.64
CA PRO A 118 -11.09 -12.46 7.62
C PRO A 118 -12.34 -11.88 6.94
N ASP A 119 -13.49 -11.94 7.62
CA ASP A 119 -14.76 -11.41 7.10
C ASP A 119 -14.73 -9.88 6.87
N SER A 120 -13.82 -9.18 7.54
CA SER A 120 -13.61 -7.73 7.39
C SER A 120 -12.89 -7.35 6.08
N LEU A 121 -12.35 -8.32 5.35
CA LEU A 121 -11.59 -8.08 4.13
C LEU A 121 -12.54 -8.06 2.93
N HIS A 122 -12.58 -6.94 2.22
CA HIS A 122 -13.55 -6.71 1.16
C HIS A 122 -12.98 -6.99 -0.22
N ASP A 123 -11.75 -6.55 -0.49
CA ASP A 123 -11.07 -6.76 -1.76
C ASP A 123 -9.62 -7.22 -1.55
N ASP A 124 -9.15 -8.15 -2.39
CA ASP A 124 -7.76 -8.61 -2.38
C ASP A 124 -6.97 -8.13 -3.59
N GLY A 125 -7.58 -7.34 -4.48
CA GLY A 125 -6.98 -6.78 -5.68
C GLY A 125 -7.10 -7.65 -6.92
N LEU A 126 -7.58 -8.91 -6.80
CA LEU A 126 -7.67 -9.85 -7.92
C LEU A 126 -8.46 -9.28 -9.11
N ARG A 127 -9.59 -8.62 -8.84
CA ARG A 127 -10.45 -8.09 -9.90
C ARG A 127 -9.85 -6.85 -10.58
N ALA A 128 -9.07 -6.05 -9.85
CA ALA A 128 -8.44 -4.86 -10.40
C ALA A 128 -7.28 -5.24 -11.34
N THR A 129 -6.45 -6.21 -10.96
CA THR A 129 -5.23 -6.55 -11.71
C THR A 129 -5.39 -7.71 -12.69
N ALA A 130 -6.29 -8.66 -12.45
CA ALA A 130 -6.51 -9.81 -13.34
C ALA A 130 -7.93 -9.84 -13.93
N GLY A 131 -8.80 -8.88 -13.61
CA GLY A 131 -10.21 -8.89 -13.98
C GLY A 131 -10.46 -9.11 -15.48
N ALA A 132 -9.61 -8.55 -16.34
CA ALA A 132 -9.68 -8.69 -17.79
C ALA A 132 -9.61 -10.15 -18.27
N VAL A 133 -9.01 -11.06 -17.50
CA VAL A 133 -8.86 -12.47 -17.90
C VAL A 133 -9.79 -13.42 -17.15
N LEU A 134 -10.42 -12.98 -16.06
CA LEU A 134 -11.29 -13.83 -15.23
C LEU A 134 -12.58 -14.20 -15.96
N ASP A 135 -13.11 -13.27 -16.76
CA ASP A 135 -14.39 -13.39 -17.44
C ASP A 135 -14.28 -13.13 -18.96
N ALA A 136 -15.16 -13.76 -19.74
CA ALA A 136 -15.15 -13.63 -21.20
C ALA A 136 -15.63 -12.25 -21.67
N ASP A 137 -16.70 -11.72 -21.06
CA ASP A 137 -17.23 -10.41 -21.41
C ASP A 137 -16.25 -9.31 -21.00
N ARG A 138 -15.55 -9.48 -19.86
CA ARG A 138 -14.49 -8.55 -19.46
C ARG A 138 -13.28 -8.60 -20.40
N ALA A 139 -12.85 -9.78 -20.83
CA ALA A 139 -11.78 -9.92 -21.83
C ALA A 139 -12.13 -9.24 -23.16
N ARG A 140 -13.38 -9.40 -23.62
CA ARG A 140 -13.89 -8.74 -24.83
C ARG A 140 -13.89 -7.23 -24.66
N LEU A 141 -14.41 -6.72 -23.54
CA LEU A 141 -14.42 -5.30 -23.23
C LEU A 141 -13.01 -4.72 -23.24
N GLU A 142 -12.07 -5.37 -22.58
CA GLU A 142 -10.67 -4.91 -22.51
C GLU A 142 -10.01 -4.85 -23.90
N LEU A 143 -10.23 -5.87 -24.74
CA LEU A 143 -9.79 -5.82 -26.15
C LEU A 143 -10.46 -4.68 -26.93
N GLY A 144 -11.69 -4.32 -26.58
CA GLY A 144 -12.35 -3.12 -27.09
C GLY A 144 -11.63 -1.84 -26.68
N GLU A 145 -11.29 -1.71 -25.39
CA GLU A 145 -10.54 -0.55 -24.88
C GLU A 145 -9.14 -0.45 -25.49
N VAL A 146 -8.48 -1.56 -25.79
CA VAL A 146 -7.23 -1.56 -26.57
C VAL A 146 -7.43 -0.87 -27.93
N VAL A 147 -8.57 -1.04 -28.59
CA VAL A 147 -8.85 -0.36 -29.86
C VAL A 147 -9.18 1.12 -29.63
N PHE A 148 -10.13 1.41 -28.75
CA PHE A 148 -10.69 2.75 -28.62
C PHE A 148 -9.83 3.71 -27.79
N GLN A 149 -9.31 3.25 -26.64
CA GLN A 149 -8.50 4.08 -25.75
C GLN A 149 -7.02 4.02 -26.14
N TRP A 150 -6.41 2.84 -26.12
CA TRP A 150 -4.97 2.69 -26.35
C TRP A 150 -4.58 2.93 -27.80
N GLY A 151 -5.41 2.45 -28.73
CA GLY A 151 -5.27 2.66 -30.16
C GLY A 151 -5.69 4.05 -30.63
N GLY A 152 -6.38 4.83 -29.77
CA GLY A 152 -6.89 6.16 -30.11
C GLY A 152 -7.82 6.16 -31.32
N HIS A 153 -8.65 5.12 -31.44
CA HIS A 153 -9.61 5.00 -32.54
C HIS A 153 -10.83 5.87 -32.27
N GLU A 154 -11.06 6.87 -33.12
CA GLU A 154 -12.25 7.72 -33.08
C GLU A 154 -13.31 7.16 -34.04
N PRO A 155 -14.39 6.52 -33.53
CA PRO A 155 -15.42 5.96 -34.39
C PRO A 155 -16.28 7.05 -35.03
N ALA A 156 -16.64 6.86 -36.30
CA ALA A 156 -17.61 7.69 -37.00
C ALA A 156 -19.05 7.29 -36.65
N ASP A 157 -19.29 5.99 -36.39
CA ASP A 157 -20.54 5.46 -35.82
C ASP A 157 -20.18 4.57 -34.62
N GLU A 158 -20.30 5.15 -33.42
CA GLU A 158 -19.87 4.48 -32.19
C GLU A 158 -20.57 3.13 -31.96
N ALA A 159 -21.88 3.03 -32.21
CA ALA A 159 -22.62 1.82 -31.93
C ALA A 159 -22.29 0.69 -32.92
N ALA A 160 -22.24 1.02 -34.22
CA ALA A 160 -21.91 0.04 -35.25
C ALA A 160 -20.47 -0.45 -35.11
N GLU A 161 -19.53 0.46 -34.88
CA GLU A 161 -18.11 0.13 -34.79
C GLU A 161 -17.79 -0.64 -33.51
N ARG A 162 -18.39 -0.30 -32.35
CA ARG A 162 -18.24 -1.11 -31.12
C ARG A 162 -18.71 -2.55 -31.34
N ALA A 163 -19.85 -2.75 -32.02
CA ALA A 163 -20.33 -4.09 -32.32
C ALA A 163 -19.41 -4.86 -33.28
N ASP A 164 -18.76 -4.19 -34.24
CA ASP A 164 -17.74 -4.79 -35.11
C ASP A 164 -16.46 -5.13 -34.36
N VAL A 165 -16.04 -4.28 -33.41
CA VAL A 165 -14.89 -4.51 -32.53
C VAL A 165 -15.14 -5.72 -31.65
N ASP A 166 -16.32 -5.81 -31.01
CA ASP A 166 -16.73 -6.94 -30.19
C ASP A 166 -16.62 -8.26 -30.96
N ARG A 167 -17.17 -8.31 -32.20
CA ARG A 167 -17.05 -9.49 -33.06
C ARG A 167 -15.61 -9.83 -33.41
N ALA A 168 -14.73 -8.85 -33.57
CA ALA A 168 -13.31 -9.09 -33.84
C ALA A 168 -12.56 -9.58 -32.60
N ALA A 169 -12.87 -9.03 -31.43
CA ALA A 169 -12.33 -9.48 -30.15
C ALA A 169 -12.74 -10.92 -29.86
N ASP A 170 -14.01 -11.30 -30.08
CA ASP A 170 -14.49 -12.67 -29.95
C ASP A 170 -13.73 -13.64 -30.88
N ARG A 171 -13.44 -13.22 -32.13
CA ARG A 171 -12.63 -14.03 -33.06
C ARG A 171 -11.21 -14.23 -32.55
N LEU A 172 -10.58 -13.19 -31.97
CA LEU A 172 -9.25 -13.30 -31.39
C LEU A 172 -9.25 -14.23 -30.17
N LEU A 173 -10.22 -14.10 -29.25
CA LEU A 173 -10.34 -14.97 -28.09
C LEU A 173 -10.60 -16.44 -28.47
N ALA A 174 -11.44 -16.68 -29.49
CA ALA A 174 -11.68 -18.01 -30.02
C ALA A 174 -10.42 -18.62 -30.67
N ALA A 175 -9.70 -17.84 -31.48
CA ALA A 175 -8.45 -18.26 -32.10
C ALA A 175 -7.35 -18.55 -31.07
N ALA A 176 -7.24 -17.70 -30.04
CA ALA A 176 -6.33 -17.92 -28.91
C ALA A 176 -6.64 -19.24 -28.20
N SER A 177 -7.91 -19.49 -27.91
CA SER A 177 -8.34 -20.74 -27.27
C SER A 177 -8.08 -21.99 -28.13
N ALA A 178 -8.12 -21.84 -29.45
CA ALA A 178 -7.84 -22.92 -30.39
C ALA A 178 -6.35 -23.10 -30.74
N GLY A 179 -5.46 -22.17 -30.32
CA GLY A 179 -4.06 -22.17 -30.75
C GLY A 179 -3.87 -21.85 -32.24
N THR A 180 -4.76 -21.02 -32.80
CA THR A 180 -4.79 -20.68 -34.23
C THR A 180 -4.71 -19.18 -34.50
N VAL A 181 -4.09 -18.41 -33.60
CA VAL A 181 -3.88 -16.97 -33.83
C VAL A 181 -2.95 -16.80 -35.03
N ASP A 182 -3.38 -16.00 -36.00
CA ASP A 182 -2.64 -15.67 -37.21
C ASP A 182 -2.74 -14.18 -37.56
N ALA A 183 -2.04 -13.77 -38.62
CA ALA A 183 -1.98 -12.38 -39.06
C ALA A 183 -3.36 -11.80 -39.40
N ALA A 184 -4.27 -12.63 -39.93
CA ALA A 184 -5.60 -12.20 -40.35
C ALA A 184 -6.49 -11.91 -39.13
N VAL A 185 -6.40 -12.71 -38.07
CA VAL A 185 -7.10 -12.48 -36.81
C VAL A 185 -6.64 -11.18 -36.16
N VAL A 186 -5.32 -10.97 -36.04
CA VAL A 186 -4.74 -9.74 -35.44
C VAL A 186 -5.11 -8.50 -36.26
N THR A 187 -4.92 -8.56 -37.59
CA THR A 187 -5.28 -7.46 -38.51
C THR A 187 -6.79 -7.19 -38.50
N GLY A 188 -7.61 -8.23 -38.32
CA GLY A 188 -9.06 -8.09 -38.21
C GLY A 188 -9.51 -7.25 -37.03
N LEU A 189 -8.75 -7.23 -35.93
CA LEU A 189 -8.99 -6.38 -34.76
C LEU A 189 -8.32 -5.01 -34.91
N LEU A 190 -7.04 -4.96 -35.23
CA LEU A 190 -6.22 -3.74 -35.11
C LEU A 190 -5.94 -3.02 -36.43
N GLY A 191 -6.23 -3.64 -37.57
CA GLY A 191 -6.02 -3.04 -38.90
C GLY A 191 -6.92 -1.84 -39.22
N ARG A 192 -7.86 -1.51 -38.32
CA ARG A 192 -8.71 -0.31 -38.38
C ARG A 192 -8.05 0.95 -37.84
N LEU A 193 -7.01 0.80 -37.03
CA LEU A 193 -6.27 1.94 -36.46
C LEU A 193 -5.53 2.69 -37.58
N ARG A 194 -5.79 4.00 -37.68
CA ARG A 194 -5.17 4.89 -38.69
C ARG A 194 -4.28 5.96 -38.07
N SER A 195 -4.59 6.35 -36.84
CA SER A 195 -3.91 7.39 -36.06
C SER A 195 -2.61 6.90 -35.42
N ARG A 196 -2.45 5.58 -35.23
CA ARG A 196 -1.28 4.95 -34.62
C ARG A 196 -0.69 3.85 -35.53
N PRO A 197 0.65 3.76 -35.69
CA PRO A 197 1.27 2.62 -36.35
C PRO A 197 0.95 1.32 -35.61
N VAL A 198 0.66 0.26 -36.35
CA VAL A 198 0.46 -1.10 -35.82
C VAL A 198 1.52 -2.03 -36.38
N ASP A 199 2.03 -2.93 -35.55
CA ASP A 199 2.96 -3.98 -35.94
C ASP A 199 2.35 -5.38 -35.70
N PRO A 200 1.62 -5.94 -36.68
CA PRO A 200 1.06 -7.27 -36.55
C PRO A 200 2.12 -8.37 -36.35
N ALA A 201 3.37 -8.15 -36.76
CA ALA A 201 4.44 -9.13 -36.58
C ALA A 201 4.89 -9.18 -35.10
N ALA A 202 4.93 -8.03 -34.41
CA ALA A 202 5.14 -7.98 -32.97
C ALA A 202 4.02 -8.73 -32.21
N GLY A 203 2.76 -8.47 -32.58
CA GLY A 203 1.60 -9.21 -32.04
C GLY A 203 1.71 -10.72 -32.23
N LEU A 204 2.07 -11.18 -33.43
CA LEU A 204 2.25 -12.62 -33.69
C LEU A 204 3.42 -13.22 -32.92
N THR A 205 4.47 -12.44 -32.68
CA THR A 205 5.58 -12.87 -31.84
C THR A 205 5.11 -13.08 -30.40
N ALA A 206 4.32 -12.16 -29.85
CA ALA A 206 3.72 -12.30 -28.53
C ALA A 206 2.76 -13.51 -28.46
N ALA A 207 1.88 -13.68 -29.45
CA ALA A 207 0.99 -14.83 -29.57
C ALA A 207 1.76 -16.17 -29.59
N SER A 208 2.88 -16.21 -30.34
CA SER A 208 3.74 -17.39 -30.44
C SER A 208 4.42 -17.72 -29.11
N ARG A 209 4.94 -16.71 -28.38
CA ARG A 209 5.50 -16.88 -27.03
C ARG A 209 4.46 -17.42 -26.04
N ALA A 210 3.21 -16.99 -26.16
CA ALA A 210 2.09 -17.48 -25.36
C ALA A 210 1.60 -18.88 -25.79
N GLY A 211 2.11 -19.46 -26.88
CA GLY A 211 1.65 -20.76 -27.39
C GLY A 211 0.28 -20.72 -28.10
N LEU A 212 -0.12 -19.55 -28.62
CA LEU A 212 -1.43 -19.33 -29.23
C LEU A 212 -1.44 -19.44 -30.76
N THR A 213 -0.28 -19.67 -31.38
CA THR A 213 -0.14 -19.86 -32.82
C THR A 213 0.03 -21.36 -33.16
N PRO A 214 -0.26 -21.79 -34.40
CA PRO A 214 -0.13 -23.19 -34.79
C PRO A 214 1.28 -23.74 -34.54
N GLY A 215 1.37 -24.82 -33.75
CA GLY A 215 2.63 -25.50 -33.45
C GLY A 215 3.49 -24.85 -32.36
N ALA A 216 3.09 -23.69 -31.83
CA ALA A 216 3.71 -23.12 -30.64
C ALA A 216 3.25 -23.87 -29.39
N ALA A 217 4.13 -23.95 -28.39
CA ALA A 217 3.83 -24.58 -27.11
C ALA A 217 3.79 -23.52 -26.02
N ARG A 218 2.78 -23.60 -25.15
CA ARG A 218 2.73 -22.74 -23.97
C ARG A 218 3.85 -23.13 -22.97
N PRO A 219 4.48 -22.15 -22.31
CA PRO A 219 5.43 -22.41 -21.24
C PRO A 219 4.73 -23.08 -20.05
N VAL A 220 5.39 -24.10 -19.48
CA VAL A 220 4.93 -24.80 -18.27
C VAL A 220 6.14 -25.07 -17.38
N LEU A 221 6.16 -24.47 -16.19
CA LEU A 221 7.27 -24.57 -15.27
C LEU A 221 7.27 -25.93 -14.52
N PRO A 222 8.44 -26.46 -14.16
CA PRO A 222 8.52 -27.57 -13.21
C PRO A 222 8.01 -27.12 -11.82
N PRO A 223 7.49 -28.05 -10.99
CA PRO A 223 7.15 -27.72 -9.61
C PRO A 223 8.40 -27.34 -8.83
N ALA A 224 8.29 -26.40 -7.90
CA ALA A 224 9.37 -26.06 -6.99
C ALA A 224 9.69 -27.20 -6.01
N GLY A 225 10.88 -27.12 -5.39
CA GLY A 225 11.41 -28.13 -4.47
C GLY A 225 10.89 -28.07 -3.02
N GLY A 226 9.92 -27.21 -2.72
CA GLY A 226 9.37 -27.02 -1.38
C GLY A 226 9.40 -25.59 -0.87
N ALA A 227 8.67 -25.36 0.23
CA ALA A 227 8.61 -24.07 0.90
C ALA A 227 9.93 -23.78 1.64
N PRO A 228 10.64 -22.68 1.34
CA PRO A 228 11.79 -22.24 2.12
C PRO A 228 11.31 -21.70 3.48
N PRO A 229 12.20 -21.64 4.49
CA PRO A 229 11.98 -20.80 5.65
C PRO A 229 11.73 -19.36 5.19
N ARG A 230 10.70 -18.72 5.75
CA ARG A 230 10.32 -17.35 5.42
C ARG A 230 9.96 -16.58 6.68
N ARG A 231 10.09 -15.25 6.60
CA ARG A 231 9.56 -14.37 7.63
C ARG A 231 8.05 -14.26 7.46
N VAL A 232 7.32 -14.18 8.57
CA VAL A 232 5.87 -13.99 8.57
C VAL A 232 5.57 -12.79 9.43
N ARG A 233 4.83 -11.85 8.87
CA ARG A 233 4.39 -10.68 9.60
C ARG A 233 3.38 -11.09 10.67
N THR A 234 3.60 -10.64 11.90
CA THR A 234 2.77 -10.95 13.07
C THR A 234 2.07 -9.72 13.65
N LEU A 235 2.57 -8.52 13.35
CA LEU A 235 1.93 -7.25 13.72
C LEU A 235 1.59 -6.47 12.45
N SER A 236 0.35 -6.00 12.35
CA SER A 236 -0.01 -4.99 11.35
C SER A 236 0.70 -3.67 11.66
N GLU A 237 0.73 -2.74 10.71
CA GLU A 237 1.27 -1.38 10.96
C GLU A 237 0.61 -0.75 12.20
N ASP A 238 -0.72 -0.76 12.28
CA ASP A 238 -1.48 -0.24 13.42
C ASP A 238 -1.14 -0.95 14.74
N GLN A 239 -1.04 -2.28 14.74
CA GLN A 239 -0.68 -3.04 15.94
C GLN A 239 0.75 -2.73 16.39
N HIS A 240 1.65 -2.49 15.44
CA HIS A 240 3.04 -2.11 15.74
C HIS A 240 3.11 -0.68 16.30
N ASP A 241 2.33 0.25 15.76
CA ASP A 241 2.19 1.60 16.31
C ASP A 241 1.59 1.58 17.73
N GLN A 242 0.52 0.81 17.94
CA GLN A 242 -0.10 0.62 19.26
C GLN A 242 0.87 0.01 20.28
N LEU A 243 1.74 -0.93 19.87
CA LEU A 243 2.79 -1.48 20.72
C LEU A 243 3.76 -0.39 21.20
N VAL A 244 4.18 0.49 20.29
CA VAL A 244 5.06 1.63 20.63
C VAL A 244 4.34 2.61 21.55
N TRP A 245 3.09 2.96 21.28
CA TRP A 245 2.31 3.88 22.13
C TRP A 245 2.10 3.30 23.53
N ALA A 246 1.82 2.00 23.65
CA ALA A 246 1.72 1.33 24.94
C ALA A 246 3.04 1.43 25.73
N ALA A 247 4.18 1.25 25.07
CA ALA A 247 5.49 1.41 25.68
C ALA A 247 5.78 2.87 26.08
N MET A 248 5.41 3.85 25.24
CA MET A 248 5.54 5.28 25.57
C MET A 248 4.72 5.68 26.80
N ARG A 249 3.52 5.09 26.99
CA ARG A 249 2.68 5.31 28.17
C ARG A 249 3.28 4.76 29.47
N GLN A 250 4.13 3.74 29.37
CA GLN A 250 4.81 3.13 30.50
C GLN A 250 6.21 3.71 30.73
N ALA A 251 6.73 4.46 29.76
CA ALA A 251 8.08 5.01 29.81
C ALA A 251 8.19 6.19 30.78
N THR A 252 9.28 6.21 31.53
CA THR A 252 9.69 7.40 32.28
C THR A 252 10.44 8.35 31.35
N GLU A 253 10.05 9.63 31.37
CA GLU A 253 10.73 10.69 30.63
C GLU A 253 12.21 10.77 31.02
N LEU A 254 13.11 10.70 30.04
CA LEU A 254 14.54 10.86 30.32
C LEU A 254 14.84 12.30 30.73
N PRO A 255 15.67 12.52 31.76
CA PRO A 255 16.00 13.86 32.19
C PRO A 255 16.78 14.61 31.10
N ARG A 256 16.32 15.81 30.75
CA ARG A 256 16.95 16.72 29.79
C ARG A 256 17.08 18.11 30.38
N PRO A 257 18.10 18.89 29.98
CA PRO A 257 18.15 20.31 30.29
C PRO A 257 16.87 20.99 29.80
N ALA A 258 16.24 21.78 30.67
CA ALA A 258 15.09 22.58 30.26
C ALA A 258 15.55 23.62 29.21
N PRO A 259 14.83 23.79 28.09
CA PRO A 259 15.10 24.87 27.16
C PRO A 259 15.06 26.22 27.88
N GLY A 260 15.97 27.11 27.53
CA GLY A 260 15.99 28.47 28.08
C GLY A 260 14.81 29.30 27.59
N ASP A 261 14.58 30.45 28.23
CA ASP A 261 13.57 31.41 27.77
C ASP A 261 13.91 31.90 26.36
N SER A 262 12.89 31.96 25.50
CA SER A 262 13.03 32.42 24.11
C SER A 262 11.90 33.40 23.74
N PRO A 263 12.14 34.30 22.76
CA PRO A 263 11.09 35.15 22.21
C PRO A 263 9.91 34.33 21.64
N GLU A 264 10.18 33.16 21.07
CA GLU A 264 9.18 32.24 20.53
C GLU A 264 8.28 31.68 21.64
N LEU A 265 8.86 31.33 22.78
CA LEU A 265 8.10 30.87 23.95
C LEU A 265 7.21 31.99 24.49
N ALA A 266 7.77 33.19 24.62
CA ALA A 266 7.02 34.36 25.06
C ALA A 266 5.85 34.69 24.11
N ALA A 267 6.07 34.60 22.81
CA ALA A 267 5.04 34.81 21.79
C ALA A 267 3.92 33.76 21.88
N LEU A 268 4.26 32.48 22.05
CA LEU A 268 3.27 31.42 22.21
C LEU A 268 2.45 31.63 23.49
N VAL A 269 3.10 31.90 24.63
CA VAL A 269 2.41 32.17 25.91
C VAL A 269 1.49 33.37 25.81
N ALA A 270 1.95 34.47 25.19
CA ALA A 270 1.14 35.67 25.00
C ALA A 270 -0.08 35.39 24.11
N TRP A 271 0.10 34.62 23.03
CA TRP A 271 -1.00 34.21 22.15
C TRP A 271 -2.02 33.34 22.90
N VAL A 272 -1.56 32.31 23.64
CA VAL A 272 -2.43 31.41 24.43
C VAL A 272 -3.23 32.23 25.46
N ARG A 273 -2.57 33.13 26.21
CA ARG A 273 -3.23 34.01 27.19
C ARG A 273 -4.26 34.95 26.53
N GLY A 274 -3.91 35.54 25.39
CA GLY A 274 -4.80 36.42 24.63
C GLY A 274 -5.97 35.72 23.94
N ARG A 275 -6.02 34.38 24.01
CA ARG A 275 -7.07 33.50 23.50
C ARG A 275 -7.92 32.88 24.62
N ALA A 276 -7.77 33.34 25.87
CA ALA A 276 -8.55 32.86 27.01
C ALA A 276 -10.07 33.01 26.75
N PRO A 277 -10.87 31.93 26.82
CA PRO A 277 -12.31 31.96 26.52
C PRO A 277 -13.12 32.93 27.37
N ALA A 278 -12.74 33.09 28.64
CA ALA A 278 -13.41 33.98 29.59
C ALA A 278 -12.77 35.39 29.64
N GLY A 279 -11.73 35.65 28.84
CA GLY A 279 -10.99 36.91 28.85
C GLY A 279 -10.17 37.17 30.13
N ASP A 280 -10.01 36.18 31.00
CA ASP A 280 -9.31 36.27 32.29
C ASP A 280 -7.86 35.75 32.24
N GLY A 281 -7.35 35.50 31.03
CA GLY A 281 -6.02 34.95 30.79
C GLY A 281 -5.89 33.44 31.03
N ARG A 282 -6.94 32.75 31.49
CA ARG A 282 -6.92 31.29 31.66
C ARG A 282 -7.17 30.56 30.34
N CYS A 283 -6.14 29.86 29.86
CA CYS A 283 -6.16 29.13 28.61
C CYS A 283 -5.20 27.93 28.67
N ALA A 284 -5.52 26.86 27.95
CA ALA A 284 -4.73 25.64 27.89
C ALA A 284 -4.60 25.17 26.43
N LEU A 285 -3.36 25.10 25.94
CA LEU A 285 -3.01 24.57 24.63
C LEU A 285 -2.25 23.25 24.82
N LEU A 286 -2.79 22.16 24.28
CA LEU A 286 -2.23 20.81 24.34
C LEU A 286 -1.93 20.36 22.90
N VAL A 287 -0.69 19.98 22.63
CA VAL A 287 -0.21 19.69 21.28
C VAL A 287 0.61 18.41 21.26
N GLN A 288 0.33 17.56 20.27
CA GLN A 288 1.25 16.55 19.77
C GLN A 288 1.84 17.06 18.45
N VAL A 289 3.15 16.96 18.27
CA VAL A 289 3.82 17.43 17.06
C VAL A 289 5.03 16.57 16.71
N THR A 290 5.15 16.30 15.42
CA THR A 290 6.28 15.65 14.77
C THR A 290 6.82 16.56 13.68
N ASP A 291 7.77 16.09 12.87
CA ASP A 291 8.28 16.86 11.74
C ASP A 291 7.23 17.03 10.63
N THR A 292 6.28 16.11 10.54
CA THR A 292 5.30 16.00 9.45
C THR A 292 3.86 16.28 9.89
N ALA A 293 3.55 16.20 11.18
CA ALA A 293 2.21 16.35 11.70
C ALA A 293 2.13 17.22 12.95
N LEU A 294 0.99 17.89 13.11
CA LEU A 294 0.62 18.61 14.32
C LEU A 294 -0.85 18.33 14.64
N ARG A 295 -1.12 17.93 15.88
CA ARG A 295 -2.45 17.69 16.41
C ARG A 295 -2.67 18.52 17.67
N GLN A 296 -3.82 19.20 17.74
CA GLN A 296 -4.24 19.91 18.95
C GLN A 296 -5.31 19.10 19.66
N HIS A 297 -5.23 19.05 20.98
CA HIS A 297 -6.13 18.29 21.83
C HIS A 297 -6.94 19.23 22.73
N PRO A 298 -8.19 18.87 23.08
CA PRO A 298 -9.00 19.68 23.96
C PRO A 298 -8.38 19.74 25.36
N GLY A 299 -8.19 20.96 25.88
CA GLY A 299 -7.82 21.23 27.27
C GLY A 299 -9.01 21.72 28.10
N ALA A 300 -8.79 21.99 29.38
CA ALA A 300 -9.83 22.50 30.28
C ALA A 300 -10.37 23.89 29.88
N ALA A 301 -9.55 24.70 29.20
CA ALA A 301 -9.91 26.02 28.68
C ALA A 301 -9.23 26.24 27.31
N PRO A 302 -9.72 25.65 26.21
CA PRO A 302 -9.05 25.69 24.92
C PRO A 302 -9.04 27.12 24.32
N PRO A 303 -8.08 27.46 23.44
CA PRO A 303 -8.03 28.77 22.79
C PRO A 303 -9.34 29.12 22.09
N ALA A 304 -9.91 30.28 22.41
CA ALA A 304 -11.15 30.76 21.81
C ALA A 304 -10.96 31.35 20.41
N ARG A 305 -11.97 31.12 19.57
CA ARG A 305 -12.12 31.82 18.29
C ARG A 305 -12.57 33.26 18.54
N ARG A 306 -12.06 34.20 17.74
CA ARG A 306 -12.51 35.59 17.74
C ARG A 306 -13.61 35.81 16.70
N ASP A 307 -14.32 36.92 16.85
CA ASP A 307 -15.32 37.35 15.87
C ASP A 307 -14.67 37.59 14.50
N GLY A 308 -15.28 37.05 13.45
CA GLY A 308 -14.79 37.15 12.08
C GLY A 308 -13.75 36.11 11.65
N GLU A 309 -13.27 35.25 12.56
CA GLU A 309 -12.36 34.16 12.20
C GLU A 309 -13.08 32.91 11.69
N ASP A 310 -12.44 32.18 10.78
CA ASP A 310 -12.86 30.83 10.43
C ASP A 310 -12.52 29.82 11.54
N GLN A 311 -13.13 28.64 11.50
CA GLN A 311 -12.98 27.62 12.53
C GLN A 311 -11.55 27.04 12.67
N TRP A 312 -10.70 27.20 11.65
CA TRP A 312 -9.35 26.65 11.58
C TRP A 312 -8.26 27.69 11.86
N GLN A 313 -8.61 28.97 11.89
CA GLN A 313 -7.65 30.05 12.09
C GLN A 313 -6.89 29.96 13.42
N PRO A 314 -7.54 29.73 14.58
CA PRO A 314 -6.81 29.52 15.83
C PRO A 314 -5.85 28.33 15.77
N PHE A 315 -6.26 27.25 15.08
CA PHE A 315 -5.42 26.07 14.90
C PHE A 315 -4.15 26.41 14.09
N ARG A 316 -4.28 27.11 12.96
CA ARG A 316 -3.14 27.51 12.12
C ARG A 316 -2.16 28.41 12.84
N GLU A 317 -2.66 29.45 13.52
CA GLU A 317 -1.82 30.39 14.27
C GLU A 317 -1.04 29.71 15.40
N ALA A 318 -1.72 28.88 16.20
CA ALA A 318 -1.05 28.07 17.22
C ALA A 318 -0.01 27.15 16.60
N GLY A 319 -0.36 26.45 15.51
CA GLY A 319 0.54 25.54 14.81
C GLY A 319 1.83 26.21 14.37
N GLU A 320 1.74 27.40 13.77
CA GLU A 320 2.92 28.18 13.38
C GLU A 320 3.81 28.57 14.57
N LEU A 321 3.20 29.02 15.67
CA LEU A 321 3.93 29.39 16.88
C LEU A 321 4.63 28.17 17.51
N VAL A 322 3.93 27.05 17.61
CA VAL A 322 4.41 25.77 18.13
C VAL A 322 5.58 25.25 17.28
N CYS A 323 5.45 25.26 15.96
CA CYS A 323 6.53 24.81 15.06
C CYS A 323 7.77 25.71 15.12
N ARG A 324 7.59 27.04 15.26
CA ARG A 324 8.72 27.96 15.48
C ARG A 324 9.43 27.66 16.80
N LEU A 325 8.66 27.53 17.89
CA LEU A 325 9.21 27.19 19.20
C LEU A 325 9.97 25.87 19.17
N ARG A 326 9.36 24.82 18.60
CA ARG A 326 9.95 23.48 18.49
C ARG A 326 11.30 23.50 17.77
N ARG A 327 11.42 24.31 16.72
CA ARG A 327 12.66 24.47 15.96
C ARG A 327 13.75 25.18 16.75
N VAL A 328 13.41 26.23 17.50
CA VAL A 328 14.38 26.99 18.31
C VAL A 328 14.86 26.18 19.52
N GLU A 329 13.99 25.33 20.06
CA GLU A 329 14.31 24.44 21.19
C GLU A 329 14.90 23.09 20.77
N ALA A 330 15.08 22.86 19.48
CA ALA A 330 15.68 21.63 18.97
C ALA A 330 17.14 21.54 19.38
N ASP A 331 17.55 20.38 19.89
CA ASP A 331 18.93 20.13 20.29
C ASP A 331 19.50 18.93 19.50
N PRO A 332 20.72 19.04 18.92
CA PRO A 332 21.32 17.94 18.14
C PRO A 332 21.58 16.66 18.94
N ALA A 333 21.73 16.74 20.27
CA ALA A 333 21.94 15.58 21.13
C ALA A 333 20.62 15.04 21.69
N HIS A 334 19.74 15.92 22.16
CA HIS A 334 18.50 15.53 22.87
C HIS A 334 17.29 15.31 21.96
N GLY A 335 17.33 15.85 20.74
CA GLY A 335 16.21 15.86 19.80
C GLY A 335 15.19 16.98 20.08
N GLN A 336 13.99 16.80 19.54
CA GLN A 336 12.85 17.69 19.70
C GLN A 336 11.77 17.03 20.58
N TRP A 337 11.02 17.85 21.31
CA TRP A 337 9.87 17.36 22.06
C TRP A 337 8.75 16.92 21.11
N LEU A 338 7.96 15.95 21.56
CA LEU A 338 6.81 15.37 20.85
C LEU A 338 5.49 15.94 21.36
N PHE A 339 5.43 16.29 22.64
CA PHE A 339 4.23 16.83 23.28
C PHE A 339 4.53 18.13 24.00
N LEU A 340 3.59 19.06 23.93
CA LEU A 340 3.64 20.36 24.59
C LEU A 340 2.30 20.67 25.27
N ARG A 341 2.36 21.09 26.53
CA ARG A 341 1.26 21.71 27.25
C ARG A 341 1.67 23.12 27.67
N VAL A 342 0.88 24.11 27.26
CA VAL A 342 0.99 25.50 27.71
C VAL A 342 -0.29 25.85 28.44
N GLU A 343 -0.16 26.23 29.71
CA GLU A 343 -1.27 26.76 30.50
C GLU A 343 -0.97 28.17 30.94
N THR A 344 -1.92 29.07 30.76
CA THR A 344 -1.79 30.46 31.18
C THR A 344 -2.81 30.79 32.26
N THR A 345 -2.48 31.77 33.09
CA THR A 345 -3.39 32.47 33.98
C THR A 345 -3.22 33.97 33.77
N ALA A 346 -3.95 34.79 34.54
CA ALA A 346 -3.75 36.24 34.58
C ALA A 346 -2.32 36.64 34.99
N GLU A 347 -1.69 35.85 35.87
CA GLU A 347 -0.45 36.21 36.57
C GLU A 347 0.78 35.44 36.07
N GLY A 348 0.58 34.34 35.34
CA GLY A 348 1.69 33.47 34.97
C GLY A 348 1.36 32.46 33.88
N SER A 349 2.29 31.53 33.69
CA SER A 349 2.15 30.41 32.75
C SER A 349 2.97 29.21 33.20
N THR A 350 2.49 28.02 32.87
CA THR A 350 3.21 26.75 33.03
C THR A 350 3.40 26.12 31.66
N VAL A 351 4.60 25.63 31.40
CA VAL A 351 4.94 24.98 30.12
C VAL A 351 5.59 23.64 30.41
N GLN A 352 5.03 22.56 29.85
CA GLN A 352 5.53 21.20 29.99
C GLN A 352 5.82 20.61 28.61
N ARG A 353 6.94 19.90 28.50
CA ARG A 353 7.40 19.22 27.28
C ARG A 353 7.65 17.76 27.60
N CYS A 354 7.29 16.87 26.68
CA CYS A 354 7.64 15.46 26.73
C CYS A 354 8.27 15.04 25.40
N TYR A 355 9.41 14.37 25.46
CA TYR A 355 10.22 13.91 24.34
C TYR A 355 10.10 12.41 24.12
N ASP A 356 9.79 11.64 25.18
CA ASP A 356 9.83 10.17 25.17
C ASP A 356 8.53 9.53 25.63
N SER A 357 7.93 10.10 26.67
CA SER A 357 6.79 9.51 27.36
C SER A 357 5.48 10.08 26.84
N TRP A 358 4.44 9.26 26.84
CA TRP A 358 3.08 9.73 26.62
C TRP A 358 2.61 10.46 27.88
N PRO A 359 2.38 11.78 27.84
CA PRO A 359 2.06 12.52 29.05
C PRO A 359 0.69 12.15 29.61
N SER A 360 0.58 12.03 30.94
CA SER A 360 -0.68 11.70 31.62
C SER A 360 -1.78 12.77 31.46
N TRP A 361 -1.40 13.99 31.05
CA TRP A 361 -2.33 15.09 30.78
C TRP A 361 -2.90 15.06 29.36
N LEU A 362 -2.40 14.20 28.48
CA LEU A 362 -2.92 14.02 27.14
C LEU A 362 -3.68 12.69 27.08
N PRO A 363 -4.99 12.69 26.80
CA PRO A 363 -5.74 11.45 26.60
C PRO A 363 -5.07 10.62 25.50
N ALA A 364 -4.80 9.34 25.79
CA ALA A 364 -4.40 8.39 24.78
C ALA A 364 -5.66 7.84 24.11
N ASP A 365 -5.66 7.81 22.78
CA ASP A 365 -6.57 6.99 22.01
C ASP A 365 -5.75 5.90 21.30
N ASP A 366 -6.38 4.74 21.04
CA ASP A 366 -5.71 3.63 20.37
C ASP A 366 -5.69 3.79 18.83
N HIS A 367 -6.08 4.95 18.31
CA HIS A 367 -6.30 5.22 16.89
C HIS A 367 -5.47 6.40 16.37
N GLY A 368 -4.56 6.92 17.19
CA GLY A 368 -3.95 8.22 16.95
C GLY A 368 -2.86 8.54 17.96
N GLY A 369 -1.64 8.63 17.44
CA GLY A 369 -0.46 9.03 18.18
C GLY A 369 0.64 9.47 17.22
N PRO A 370 1.86 9.71 17.71
CA PRO A 370 3.00 9.89 16.83
C PRO A 370 3.32 8.54 16.18
N TRP A 371 3.33 8.49 14.85
CA TRP A 371 3.49 7.25 14.10
C TRP A 371 4.96 6.79 14.12
N ARG A 372 5.22 5.48 14.01
CA ARG A 372 6.60 4.95 13.94
C ARG A 372 7.43 5.61 12.85
N SER A 373 6.84 5.88 11.68
CA SER A 373 7.49 6.57 10.56
C SER A 373 7.95 7.99 10.91
N GLU A 374 7.32 8.63 11.89
CA GLU A 374 7.68 9.96 12.39
C GLU A 374 8.65 9.88 13.58
N LEU A 375 8.51 8.86 14.43
CA LEU A 375 9.33 8.64 15.61
C LEU A 375 10.74 8.10 15.28
N ALA A 376 10.85 7.25 14.26
CA ALA A 376 12.12 6.66 13.83
C ALA A 376 13.18 7.71 13.46
N PRO A 377 12.93 8.65 12.51
CA PRO A 377 13.92 9.66 12.16
C PRO A 377 14.23 10.60 13.33
N GLU A 378 13.23 10.95 14.14
CA GLU A 378 13.44 11.77 15.34
C GLU A 378 14.37 11.07 16.33
N THR A 379 14.17 9.77 16.58
CA THR A 379 14.97 9.00 17.53
C THR A 379 16.38 8.73 17.02
N GLU A 380 16.54 8.50 15.71
CA GLU A 380 17.84 8.28 15.07
C GLU A 380 18.75 9.51 15.20
N ARG A 381 18.18 10.72 15.10
CA ARG A 381 18.92 11.99 15.30
C ARG A 381 19.47 12.15 16.72
N ARG A 382 18.86 11.53 17.73
CA ARG A 382 19.26 11.68 19.13
C ARG A 382 20.56 10.93 19.42
N ALA A 383 21.37 11.48 20.30
CA ALA A 383 22.50 10.78 20.87
C ALA A 383 22.01 9.54 21.67
N PRO A 384 22.76 8.43 21.71
CA PRO A 384 22.29 7.17 22.32
C PRO A 384 21.76 7.29 23.75
N ALA A 385 22.35 8.17 24.57
CA ALA A 385 21.92 8.40 25.96
C ALA A 385 20.52 9.04 26.10
N PHE A 386 19.97 9.60 25.01
CA PHE A 386 18.65 10.26 24.98
C PHE A 386 17.64 9.50 24.12
N ARG A 387 17.98 8.27 23.72
CA ARG A 387 17.05 7.35 23.07
C ARG A 387 16.31 6.58 24.16
N PRO A 388 14.97 6.67 24.24
CA PRO A 388 14.22 5.93 25.24
C PRO A 388 14.27 4.43 24.96
N ALA A 389 14.06 3.59 25.98
CA ALA A 389 14.15 2.13 25.83
C ALA A 389 13.17 1.57 24.78
N TRP A 390 12.00 2.20 24.61
CA TRP A 390 11.02 1.79 23.60
C TRP A 390 11.49 2.04 22.16
N SER A 391 12.58 2.79 21.93
CA SER A 391 13.13 3.04 20.58
C SER A 391 13.51 1.76 19.84
N ALA A 392 13.87 0.69 20.56
CA ALA A 392 14.12 -0.63 19.97
C ALA A 392 12.86 -1.22 19.30
N LEU A 393 11.66 -0.78 19.73
CA LEU A 393 10.40 -1.18 19.13
C LEU A 393 10.13 -0.52 17.78
N LEU A 394 10.90 0.50 17.38
CA LEU A 394 10.74 1.16 16.08
C LEU A 394 11.31 0.33 14.92
N ALA A 395 12.12 -0.70 15.21
CA ALA A 395 12.73 -1.55 14.20
C ALA A 395 11.66 -2.35 13.43
N PRO A 396 11.69 -2.37 12.07
CA PRO A 396 10.74 -3.15 11.27
C PRO A 396 10.69 -4.64 11.63
N GLU A 397 11.80 -5.20 12.11
CA GLU A 397 11.95 -6.60 12.51
C GLU A 397 10.99 -7.01 13.63
N VAL A 398 10.55 -6.06 14.46
CA VAL A 398 9.59 -6.30 15.55
C VAL A 398 8.26 -6.80 15.00
N ALA A 399 7.85 -6.35 13.80
CA ALA A 399 6.63 -6.80 13.15
C ALA A 399 6.67 -8.28 12.71
N TYR A 400 7.84 -8.92 12.72
CA TYR A 400 8.06 -10.30 12.29
C TYR A 400 8.48 -11.23 13.45
N GLY A 401 8.55 -10.70 14.68
CA GLY A 401 8.92 -11.44 15.87
C GLY A 401 7.82 -12.37 16.37
N LYS A 402 8.17 -13.48 17.03
CA LYS A 402 7.16 -14.36 17.63
C LYS A 402 6.36 -13.60 18.72
N PRO A 403 5.02 -13.72 18.76
CA PRO A 403 4.22 -13.17 19.85
C PRO A 403 4.72 -13.72 21.20
N GLY A 404 5.12 -12.84 22.11
CA GLY A 404 5.58 -13.21 23.47
C GLY A 404 7.09 -13.24 23.70
N ARG A 405 7.93 -12.92 22.70
CA ARG A 405 9.32 -12.48 22.93
C ARG A 405 9.39 -10.99 22.68
N THR A 406 9.28 -10.20 23.74
CA THR A 406 9.48 -8.76 23.65
C THR A 406 10.93 -8.48 23.29
N ALA A 407 11.19 -7.66 22.26
CA ALA A 407 12.54 -7.19 21.93
C ALA A 407 13.22 -6.46 23.11
N ILE A 408 12.44 -6.03 24.10
CA ILE A 408 12.88 -5.46 25.38
C ILE A 408 13.68 -6.50 26.21
N ASP A 409 13.39 -7.79 26.08
CA ASP A 409 14.09 -8.85 26.82
C ASP A 409 15.49 -9.13 26.28
N ASP A 410 15.77 -8.78 25.02
CA ASP A 410 17.05 -9.00 24.34
C ASP A 410 17.92 -7.72 24.25
N ALA A 411 17.45 -6.57 24.77
CA ALA A 411 18.26 -5.37 24.88
C ALA A 411 19.33 -5.56 25.98
N PRO A 412 20.62 -5.25 25.72
CA PRO A 412 21.64 -5.30 26.77
C PRO A 412 21.26 -4.30 27.86
N ARG A 413 21.07 -4.84 29.08
CA ARG A 413 20.75 -4.06 30.29
C ARG A 413 21.82 -3.06 30.66
#